data_AF-A0A317U1R8-F1
#
_entry.id   AF-A0A317U1R8-F1
#
_cell.length_a   1.000
_cell.length_b   1.000
_cell.length_c   1.000
_cell.angle_alpha   90.00
_cell.angle_beta   90.00
_cell.angle_gamma   90.00
#
_symmetry.space_group_name_H-M   'P 1'
#
loop_
_entity.id
_entity.type
_entity.pdbx_description
1 polymer ?
#
loop_
_entity_poly.entity_id
_entity_poly.type
_entity_poly.pdbx_seq_one_letter_code
_entity_poly.pdbx_strand_id
1 'polypeptide(L)'
;MKIDEDSIRELCGNSSEVVVFGFGKYNYKEVCNAFNKSNGINAVHSDNYETKNTDLTNNNPYSIYNYFKFIINDLIVENYKRQKEGKPIVPLIFVVGKSDESYDPKQIAQRDEGPIDKWVTLTELRRVYKLATEFGPEFSKVALDTVKFVRLETNSEVTTLKPVPPFWEGKEWQQDWQTRKEETQQRHGQLIKNSIWRSNLQEKIQEIDSQYSDENSKEEKNTLKS
;
A
#
# COMPACT_ATOMS: atom_id res chain seq x y z
N MET A 1 9.94 -15.19 16.39
CA MET A 1 10.42 -15.21 14.99
C MET A 1 11.73 -14.46 14.92
N LYS A 2 12.78 -15.08 14.36
CA LYS A 2 14.01 -14.40 13.94
C LYS A 2 13.92 -14.18 12.44
N ILE A 3 14.14 -12.95 11.97
CA ILE A 3 14.12 -12.62 10.55
C ILE A 3 15.55 -12.49 10.04
N ASP A 4 15.77 -12.95 8.81
CA ASP A 4 17.00 -12.74 8.08
C ASP A 4 17.23 -11.24 7.77
N GLU A 5 18.32 -10.66 8.28
CA GLU A 5 18.61 -9.23 8.18
C GLU A 5 18.85 -8.76 6.74
N ASP A 6 19.36 -9.64 5.88
CA ASP A 6 19.59 -9.29 4.48
C ASP A 6 18.27 -9.17 3.70
N SER A 7 17.30 -10.05 3.96
CA SER A 7 15.95 -9.89 3.41
C SER A 7 15.25 -8.61 3.90
N ILE A 8 15.52 -8.17 5.13
CA ILE A 8 15.03 -6.88 5.66
C ILE A 8 15.67 -5.73 4.86
N ARG A 9 17.00 -5.75 4.71
CA ARG A 9 17.76 -4.70 4.01
C ARG A 9 17.35 -4.58 2.54
N GLU A 10 17.11 -5.70 1.87
CA GLU A 10 16.65 -5.72 0.48
C GLU A 10 15.27 -5.07 0.32
N LEU A 11 14.35 -5.32 1.26
CA LEU A 11 12.99 -4.77 1.21
C LEU A 11 12.92 -3.31 1.64
N CYS A 12 13.72 -2.92 2.64
CA CYS A 12 13.69 -1.58 3.22
C CYS A 12 14.65 -0.59 2.55
N GLY A 13 15.66 -1.08 1.83
CA GLY A 13 16.70 -0.23 1.25
C GLY A 13 17.31 0.69 2.29
N ASN A 14 17.23 1.99 2.05
CA ASN A 14 17.75 3.03 2.94
C ASN A 14 16.72 3.54 3.97
N SER A 15 15.51 2.98 4.02
CA SER A 15 14.49 3.42 4.97
C SER A 15 14.74 2.85 6.37
N SER A 16 14.68 3.71 7.38
CA SER A 16 14.68 3.34 8.79
C SER A 16 13.28 3.03 9.33
N GLU A 17 12.25 3.09 8.48
CA GLU A 17 10.86 2.88 8.82
C GLU A 17 10.21 1.89 7.85
N VAL A 18 9.27 1.08 8.33
CA VAL A 18 8.47 0.16 7.50
C VAL A 18 7.06 0.04 8.04
N VAL A 19 6.09 -0.10 7.14
CA VAL A 19 4.71 -0.43 7.49
C VAL A 19 4.44 -1.89 7.11
N VAL A 20 3.86 -2.68 8.02
CA VAL A 20 3.61 -4.11 7.83
C VAL A 20 2.12 -4.40 7.85
N PHE A 21 1.62 -4.91 6.73
CA PHE A 21 0.25 -5.38 6.52
C PHE A 21 0.28 -6.86 6.11
N GLY A 22 -0.86 -7.53 6.14
CA GLY A 22 -0.96 -8.89 5.63
C GLY A 22 -2.19 -9.62 6.12
N PHE A 23 -2.28 -10.90 5.74
CA PHE A 23 -3.31 -11.77 6.28
C PHE A 23 -2.93 -12.19 7.70
N GLY A 24 -3.87 -12.14 8.64
CA GLY A 24 -3.63 -12.54 10.03
C GLY A 24 -3.07 -13.95 10.16
N LYS A 25 -3.54 -14.89 9.32
CA LYS A 25 -3.06 -16.29 9.27
C LYS A 25 -1.59 -16.45 8.87
N TYR A 26 -0.97 -15.42 8.29
CA TYR A 26 0.45 -15.46 7.87
C TYR A 26 1.36 -14.66 8.79
N ASN A 27 0.94 -14.40 10.04
CA ASN A 27 1.78 -13.85 11.10
C ASN A 27 2.40 -12.46 10.81
N TYR A 28 1.73 -11.60 10.04
CA TYR A 28 2.28 -10.27 9.72
C TYR A 28 2.59 -9.40 10.96
N LYS A 29 1.83 -9.56 12.06
CA LYS A 29 2.13 -8.89 13.34
C LYS A 29 3.41 -9.40 14.00
N GLU A 30 3.71 -10.70 13.88
CA GLU A 30 4.98 -11.25 14.37
C GLU A 30 6.16 -10.74 13.53
N VAL A 31 5.95 -10.56 12.22
CA VAL A 31 6.93 -9.92 11.33
C VAL A 31 7.22 -8.50 11.81
N CYS A 32 6.18 -7.69 12.03
CA CYS A 32 6.34 -6.32 12.56
C CYS A 32 7.14 -6.31 13.88
N ASN A 33 6.80 -7.20 14.82
CA ASN A 33 7.51 -7.30 16.10
C ASN A 33 8.97 -7.76 15.94
N ALA A 34 9.27 -8.60 14.95
CA ALA A 34 10.62 -9.06 14.69
C ALA A 34 11.48 -7.97 14.03
N PHE A 35 10.92 -7.16 13.12
CA PHE A 35 11.61 -5.97 12.60
C PHE A 35 12.03 -5.01 13.72
N ASN A 36 11.14 -4.73 14.68
CA ASN A 36 11.44 -3.86 15.81
C ASN A 36 12.51 -4.41 16.78
N LYS A 37 12.83 -5.71 16.69
CA LYS A 37 13.94 -6.33 17.43
C LYS A 37 15.25 -6.29 16.65
N SER A 38 15.19 -6.09 15.34
CA SER A 38 16.36 -5.88 14.50
C SER A 38 16.87 -4.44 14.67
N ASN A 39 18.19 -4.26 14.66
CA ASN A 39 18.77 -2.93 14.87
C ASN A 39 18.49 -2.02 13.66
N GLY A 40 17.90 -0.85 13.92
CA GLY A 40 17.86 0.27 12.97
C GLY A 40 16.60 0.41 12.10
N ILE A 41 15.57 -0.41 12.30
CA ILE A 41 14.28 -0.23 11.62
C ILE A 41 13.13 -0.13 12.62
N ASN A 42 12.33 0.93 12.47
CA ASN A 42 11.06 1.10 13.15
C ASN A 42 9.92 0.54 12.29
N ALA A 43 9.35 -0.58 12.70
CA ALA A 43 8.22 -1.21 12.05
C ALA A 43 6.91 -0.89 12.77
N VAL A 44 5.93 -0.43 12.00
CA VAL A 44 4.56 -0.22 12.47
C VAL A 44 3.58 -1.08 11.68
N HIS A 45 2.48 -1.47 12.30
CA HIS A 45 1.33 -2.05 11.63
C HIS A 45 0.11 -1.15 11.85
N SER A 46 -1.06 -1.62 11.43
CA SER A 46 -2.29 -0.83 11.47
C SER A 46 -2.68 -0.22 12.82
N ASP A 47 -2.28 -0.82 13.95
CA ASP A 47 -2.79 -0.43 15.27
C ASP A 47 -1.94 0.69 15.90
N ASN A 48 -0.73 0.91 15.37
CA ASN A 48 0.26 1.86 15.83
C ASN A 48 0.76 2.79 14.70
N TYR A 49 0.04 2.83 13.58
CA TYR A 49 0.34 3.74 12.48
C TYR A 49 -0.22 5.14 12.76
N GLU A 50 0.64 6.15 12.71
CA GLU A 50 0.27 7.55 12.87
C GLU A 50 -0.07 8.18 11.51
N THR A 51 -1.34 8.52 11.32
CA THR A 51 -1.86 9.08 10.07
C THR A 51 -1.59 10.58 9.98
N LYS A 52 -1.10 11.07 8.83
CA LYS A 52 -0.71 12.48 8.65
C LYS A 52 -1.69 13.29 7.80
N ASN A 53 -2.43 12.64 6.90
CA ASN A 53 -3.33 13.26 5.93
C ASN A 53 -4.79 12.93 6.26
N THR A 54 -5.25 13.32 7.46
CA THR A 54 -6.62 13.04 7.93
C THR A 54 -7.71 13.59 7.00
N ASP A 55 -7.39 14.65 6.25
CA ASP A 55 -8.20 15.26 5.20
C ASP A 55 -8.59 14.28 4.07
N LEU A 56 -7.80 13.23 3.82
CA LEU A 56 -8.16 12.17 2.86
C LEU A 56 -9.46 11.44 3.25
N THR A 57 -9.86 11.49 4.51
CA THR A 57 -11.09 10.87 5.02
C THR A 57 -12.29 11.79 5.04
N ASN A 58 -12.13 13.07 4.66
CA ASN A 58 -13.21 14.06 4.66
C ASN A 58 -14.43 13.52 3.89
N ASN A 59 -15.60 13.64 4.52
CA ASN A 59 -16.89 13.20 3.97
C ASN A 59 -17.01 11.69 3.68
N ASN A 60 -16.02 10.87 4.06
CA ASN A 60 -16.06 9.42 3.91
C ASN A 60 -16.54 8.79 5.23
N PRO A 61 -17.64 8.03 5.25
CA PRO A 61 -18.14 7.42 6.49
C PRO A 61 -17.10 6.48 7.10
N TYR A 62 -16.89 6.62 8.41
CA TYR A 62 -15.98 5.74 9.14
C TYR A 62 -16.47 4.29 9.07
N SER A 63 -15.53 3.40 8.78
CA SER A 63 -15.65 1.97 9.05
C SER A 63 -14.25 1.42 9.25
N ILE A 64 -14.11 0.34 10.00
CA ILE A 64 -12.79 -0.28 10.23
C ILE A 64 -12.11 -0.66 8.89
N TYR A 65 -12.89 -1.12 7.91
CA TYR A 65 -12.41 -1.41 6.56
C TYR A 65 -11.96 -0.16 5.78
N ASN A 66 -12.56 1.00 6.05
CA ASN A 66 -12.12 2.26 5.45
C ASN A 66 -10.86 2.78 6.13
N TYR A 67 -10.73 2.57 7.44
CA TYR A 67 -9.55 2.97 8.21
C TYR A 67 -8.27 2.29 7.70
N PHE A 68 -8.27 0.97 7.51
CA PHE A 68 -7.09 0.28 6.98
C PHE A 68 -6.74 0.69 5.54
N LYS A 69 -7.74 0.96 4.68
CA LYS A 69 -7.51 1.51 3.33
C LYS A 69 -6.97 2.94 3.39
N PHE A 70 -7.39 3.72 4.38
CA PHE A 70 -6.91 5.07 4.60
C PHE A 70 -5.42 5.06 4.95
N ILE A 71 -4.97 4.17 5.84
CA ILE A 71 -3.54 4.00 6.14
C ILE A 71 -2.71 3.79 4.87
N ILE A 72 -3.19 2.96 3.93
CA ILE A 72 -2.49 2.72 2.66
C ILE A 72 -2.46 4.00 1.79
N ASN A 73 -3.57 4.72 1.69
CA ASN A 73 -3.58 5.99 0.94
C ASN A 73 -2.61 7.01 1.57
N ASP A 74 -2.67 7.16 2.90
CA ASP A 74 -1.86 8.09 3.67
C ASP A 74 -0.37 7.81 3.48
N LEU A 75 0.05 6.55 3.62
CA LEU A 75 1.44 6.14 3.42
C LEU A 75 1.94 6.45 2.01
N ILE A 76 1.15 6.16 0.98
CA ILE A 76 1.56 6.40 -0.41
C ILE A 76 1.61 7.91 -0.70
N VAL A 77 0.70 8.71 -0.16
CA VAL A 77 0.76 10.18 -0.25
C VAL A 77 2.01 10.73 0.44
N GLU A 78 2.33 10.23 1.63
CA GLU A 78 3.56 10.62 2.33
C GLU A 78 4.82 10.22 1.56
N ASN A 79 4.83 9.03 0.95
CA ASN A 79 5.93 8.61 0.10
C ASN A 79 6.02 9.43 -1.19
N TYR A 80 4.90 9.89 -1.73
CA TYR A 80 4.88 10.76 -2.90
C TYR A 80 5.53 12.10 -2.55
N LYS A 81 5.15 12.69 -1.41
CA LYS A 81 5.81 13.89 -0.88
C LYS A 81 7.30 13.66 -0.63
N ARG A 82 7.67 12.56 0.05
CA ARG A 82 9.07 12.19 0.30
C ARG A 82 9.86 12.07 -1.00
N GLN A 83 9.28 11.50 -2.05
CA GLN A 83 9.94 11.41 -3.35
C GLN A 83 10.25 12.79 -3.93
N LYS A 84 9.28 13.73 -3.89
CA LYS A 84 9.49 15.11 -4.31
C LYS A 84 10.59 15.81 -3.49
N GLU A 85 10.73 15.45 -2.22
CA GLU A 85 11.75 15.95 -1.30
C GLU A 85 13.10 15.20 -1.39
N GLY A 86 13.24 14.19 -2.26
CA GLY A 86 14.44 13.37 -2.36
C GLY A 86 14.71 12.48 -1.12
N LYS A 87 13.68 12.20 -0.31
CA LYS A 87 13.77 11.37 0.89
C LYS A 87 13.47 9.89 0.60
N PRO A 88 14.03 8.94 1.38
CA PRO A 88 13.74 7.52 1.23
C PRO A 88 12.25 7.20 1.42
N ILE A 89 11.72 6.35 0.53
CA ILE A 89 10.36 5.79 0.60
C ILE A 89 10.26 4.84 1.78
N VAL A 90 9.17 4.95 2.56
CA VAL A 90 8.80 3.97 3.58
C VAL A 90 8.13 2.78 2.88
N PRO A 91 8.73 1.57 2.87
CA PRO A 91 8.08 0.39 2.31
C PRO A 91 6.80 0.00 3.06
N LEU A 92 5.81 -0.47 2.30
CA LEU A 92 4.66 -1.23 2.79
C LEU A 92 4.92 -2.72 2.51
N ILE A 93 5.33 -3.47 3.52
CA ILE A 93 5.47 -4.92 3.42
C ILE A 93 4.10 -5.57 3.62
N PHE A 94 3.68 -6.32 2.62
CA PHE A 94 2.41 -7.03 2.61
C PHE A 94 2.67 -8.53 2.67
N VAL A 95 2.42 -9.14 3.82
CA VAL A 95 2.65 -10.58 4.06
C VAL A 95 1.47 -11.37 3.50
N VAL A 96 1.75 -12.12 2.43
CA VAL A 96 0.74 -12.80 1.61
C VAL A 96 0.85 -14.31 1.60
N GLY A 97 1.85 -14.87 2.28
CA GLY A 97 1.97 -16.32 2.44
C GLY A 97 2.96 -16.70 3.52
N LYS A 98 2.94 -17.97 3.90
CA LYS A 98 3.85 -18.56 4.87
C LYS A 98 4.10 -20.02 4.49
N SER A 99 5.37 -20.39 4.37
CA SER A 99 5.80 -21.71 3.91
C SER A 99 5.08 -22.08 2.60
N ASP A 100 4.45 -23.25 2.50
CA ASP A 100 3.74 -23.69 1.30
C ASP A 100 2.34 -23.07 1.14
N GLU A 101 1.88 -22.28 2.12
CA GLU A 101 0.58 -21.61 2.05
C GLU A 101 0.70 -20.21 1.44
N SER A 102 -0.15 -19.93 0.45
CA SER A 102 -0.38 -18.59 -0.09
C SER A 102 -1.87 -18.34 -0.22
N TYR A 103 -2.27 -17.06 -0.23
CA TYR A 103 -3.62 -16.70 -0.66
C TYR A 103 -3.83 -17.05 -2.14
N ASP A 104 -5.08 -17.23 -2.54
CA ASP A 104 -5.46 -17.32 -3.94
C ASP A 104 -5.76 -15.90 -4.48
N PRO A 105 -4.97 -15.38 -5.45
CA PRO A 105 -5.20 -14.09 -6.06
C PRO A 105 -6.62 -13.86 -6.58
N LYS A 106 -7.34 -14.91 -7.02
CA LYS A 106 -8.72 -14.79 -7.53
C LYS A 106 -9.68 -14.25 -6.48
N GLN A 107 -9.43 -14.55 -5.20
CA GLN A 107 -10.24 -14.06 -4.08
C GLN A 107 -10.21 -12.52 -3.99
N ILE A 108 -9.15 -11.87 -4.47
CA ILE A 108 -9.08 -10.40 -4.52
C ILE A 108 -10.12 -9.85 -5.50
N ALA A 109 -10.41 -10.53 -6.60
CA ALA A 109 -11.41 -10.07 -7.58
C ALA A 109 -12.84 -10.48 -7.20
N GLN A 110 -13.02 -11.51 -6.38
CA GLN A 110 -14.34 -12.02 -5.96
C GLN A 110 -15.09 -11.07 -5.00
N ARG A 111 -16.41 -11.09 -5.09
CA ARG A 111 -17.31 -10.39 -4.15
C ARG A 111 -17.66 -11.34 -3.01
N ASP A 112 -17.33 -10.95 -1.79
CA ASP A 112 -17.66 -11.75 -0.60
C ASP A 112 -19.19 -11.91 -0.48
N GLU A 113 -19.67 -13.16 -0.40
CA GLU A 113 -21.09 -13.48 -0.22
C GLU A 113 -21.52 -13.44 1.25
N GLY A 114 -20.58 -13.38 2.20
CA GLY A 114 -20.86 -13.37 3.64
C GLY A 114 -19.89 -12.51 4.47
N PRO A 115 -20.28 -12.10 5.69
CA PRO A 115 -19.44 -11.31 6.61
C PRO A 115 -18.25 -12.08 7.20
N ILE A 116 -18.24 -13.42 7.09
CA ILE A 116 -17.21 -14.31 7.65
C ILE A 116 -15.97 -14.39 6.75
N ASP A 117 -16.13 -14.12 5.44
CA ASP A 117 -15.03 -14.19 4.45
C ASP A 117 -14.39 -12.83 4.13
N LYS A 118 -14.81 -11.76 4.83
CA LYS A 118 -14.17 -10.44 4.74
C LYS A 118 -12.83 -10.45 5.46
N TRP A 119 -11.85 -11.13 4.87
CA TRP A 119 -10.46 -10.86 5.15
C TRP A 119 -10.24 -9.42 4.73
N VAL A 120 -10.17 -8.52 5.72
CA VAL A 120 -9.98 -7.08 5.58
C VAL A 120 -8.92 -6.78 4.49
N THR A 121 -7.88 -7.61 4.52
CA THR A 121 -6.76 -7.79 3.59
C THR A 121 -7.12 -7.81 2.09
N LEU A 122 -8.19 -8.48 1.66
CA LEU A 122 -8.58 -8.54 0.24
C LEU A 122 -9.02 -7.17 -0.28
N THR A 123 -9.69 -6.38 0.57
CA THR A 123 -10.13 -5.04 0.19
C THR A 123 -8.98 -4.04 0.14
N GLU A 124 -7.92 -4.26 0.92
CA GLU A 124 -6.67 -3.49 0.90
C GLU A 124 -5.81 -3.84 -0.30
N LEU A 125 -5.69 -5.12 -0.66
CA LEU A 125 -4.98 -5.54 -1.88
C LEU A 125 -5.62 -4.90 -3.12
N ARG A 126 -6.96 -4.89 -3.21
CA ARG A 126 -7.68 -4.12 -4.23
C ARG A 126 -7.37 -2.63 -4.17
N ARG A 127 -7.15 -2.06 -2.98
CA ARG A 127 -6.81 -0.64 -2.83
C ARG A 127 -5.42 -0.36 -3.41
N VAL A 128 -4.43 -1.19 -3.07
CA VAL A 128 -3.07 -1.10 -3.61
C VAL A 128 -3.08 -1.14 -5.14
N TYR A 129 -3.79 -2.10 -5.74
CA TYR A 129 -3.87 -2.20 -7.20
C TYR A 129 -4.36 -0.90 -7.85
N LYS A 130 -5.39 -0.27 -7.28
CA LYS A 130 -5.93 1.00 -7.79
C LYS A 130 -4.93 2.14 -7.66
N LEU A 131 -4.23 2.24 -6.53
CA LEU A 131 -3.20 3.26 -6.32
C LEU A 131 -2.05 3.10 -7.32
N ALA A 132 -1.70 1.86 -7.65
CA ALA A 132 -0.66 1.52 -8.62
C ALA A 132 -1.07 1.67 -10.10
N THR A 133 -2.34 1.97 -10.41
CA THR A 133 -2.83 1.95 -11.81
C THR A 133 -3.76 3.09 -12.21
N GLU A 134 -4.39 3.82 -11.27
CA GLU A 134 -5.45 4.79 -11.60
C GLU A 134 -5.03 6.27 -11.52
N PHE A 135 -3.90 6.63 -10.89
CA PHE A 135 -3.62 8.01 -10.44
C PHE A 135 -2.48 8.72 -11.19
N GLY A 136 -2.32 8.44 -12.47
CA GLY A 136 -1.26 9.03 -13.29
C GLY A 136 0.11 8.37 -13.06
N PRO A 137 1.08 8.58 -13.97
CA PRO A 137 2.29 7.77 -14.04
C PRO A 137 3.21 7.95 -12.83
N GLU A 138 3.38 9.18 -12.35
CA GLU A 138 4.32 9.49 -11.27
C GLU A 138 3.84 8.94 -9.92
N PHE A 139 2.62 9.28 -9.51
CA PHE A 139 2.04 8.77 -8.27
C PHE A 139 1.89 7.25 -8.27
N SER A 140 1.43 6.67 -9.40
CA SER A 140 1.30 5.21 -9.53
C SER A 140 2.66 4.51 -9.42
N LYS A 141 3.73 5.15 -9.92
CA LYS A 141 5.10 4.64 -9.75
C LYS A 141 5.53 4.65 -8.27
N VAL A 142 5.21 5.69 -7.50
CA VAL A 142 5.45 5.69 -6.05
C VAL A 142 4.68 4.59 -5.33
N ALA A 143 3.42 4.35 -5.72
CA ALA A 143 2.65 3.24 -5.17
C ALA A 143 3.33 1.89 -5.44
N LEU A 144 3.83 1.67 -6.67
CA LEU A 144 4.60 0.47 -7.04
C LEU A 144 5.91 0.34 -6.25
N ASP A 145 6.62 1.45 -6.04
CA ASP A 145 7.89 1.45 -5.31
C ASP A 145 7.69 1.26 -3.79
N THR A 146 6.55 1.72 -3.27
CA THR A 146 6.15 1.58 -1.86
C THR A 146 5.82 0.13 -1.50
N VAL A 147 4.99 -0.55 -2.30
CA VAL A 147 4.43 -1.85 -1.87
C VAL A 147 5.35 -3.01 -2.23
N LYS A 148 5.63 -3.85 -1.22
CA LYS A 148 6.40 -5.10 -1.35
C LYS A 148 5.56 -6.28 -0.89
N PHE A 149 5.23 -7.21 -1.78
CA PHE A 149 4.56 -8.46 -1.39
C PHE A 149 5.60 -9.49 -0.98
N VAL A 150 5.36 -10.19 0.13
CA VAL A 150 6.30 -11.18 0.64
C VAL A 150 5.61 -12.47 1.09
N ARG A 151 6.31 -13.59 0.90
CA ARG A 151 6.02 -14.87 1.53
C ARG A 151 7.07 -15.13 2.60
N LEU A 152 6.65 -15.62 3.76
CA LEU A 152 7.55 -16.01 4.82
C LEU A 152 8.06 -17.43 4.58
N GLU A 153 9.38 -17.61 4.53
CA GLU A 153 9.98 -18.95 4.48
C GLU A 153 10.87 -19.15 5.69
N THR A 154 10.55 -20.16 6.51
CA THR A 154 11.30 -20.45 7.73
C THR A 154 12.15 -21.69 7.55
N ASN A 155 13.48 -21.52 7.58
CA ASN A 155 14.46 -22.61 7.57
C ASN A 155 15.22 -22.58 8.89
N SER A 156 15.17 -23.69 9.66
CA SER A 156 15.95 -23.87 10.89
C SER A 156 15.96 -22.63 11.81
N GLU A 157 14.76 -22.13 12.15
CA GLU A 157 14.47 -20.98 13.03
C GLU A 157 14.66 -19.57 12.45
N VAL A 158 15.26 -19.42 11.27
CA VAL A 158 15.39 -18.13 10.57
C VAL A 158 14.31 -18.01 9.51
N THR A 159 13.59 -16.88 9.53
CA THR A 159 12.55 -16.56 8.54
C THR A 159 13.07 -15.56 7.52
N THR A 160 13.09 -15.93 6.27
CA THR A 160 13.40 -15.05 5.13
C THR A 160 12.10 -14.49 4.57
N LEU A 161 12.07 -13.19 4.28
CA LEU A 161 10.97 -12.56 3.56
C LEU A 161 11.25 -12.65 2.07
N LYS A 162 10.64 -13.62 1.39
CA LYS A 162 10.83 -13.79 -0.06
C LYS A 162 9.89 -12.85 -0.83
N PRO A 163 10.42 -11.99 -1.71
CA PRO A 163 9.58 -11.17 -2.58
C PRO A 163 8.65 -12.01 -3.44
N VAL A 164 7.42 -11.53 -3.61
CA VAL A 164 6.40 -12.11 -4.47
C VAL A 164 6.01 -11.06 -5.50
N PRO A 165 5.88 -11.40 -6.79
CA PRO A 165 5.36 -10.48 -7.78
C PRO A 165 3.96 -9.97 -7.40
N PRO A 166 3.59 -8.74 -7.77
CA PRO A 166 2.24 -8.26 -7.59
C PRO A 166 1.22 -9.19 -8.24
N PHE A 167 0.12 -9.46 -7.54
CA PHE A 167 -0.91 -10.39 -8.04
C PHE A 167 -1.53 -9.99 -9.36
N TRP A 168 -1.51 -8.70 -9.69
CA TRP A 168 -2.07 -8.18 -10.93
C TRP A 168 -1.21 -8.46 -12.17
N GLU A 169 0.00 -8.98 -11.99
CA GLU A 169 0.82 -9.52 -13.08
C GLU A 169 0.38 -10.92 -13.50
N GLY A 170 -0.51 -11.56 -12.74
CA GLY A 170 -1.12 -12.84 -13.10
C GLY A 170 -1.96 -12.74 -14.39
N LYS A 171 -1.83 -13.73 -15.27
CA LYS A 171 -2.49 -13.76 -16.59
C LYS A 171 -4.00 -13.57 -16.55
N GLU A 172 -4.65 -14.11 -15.52
CA GLU A 172 -6.12 -14.10 -15.38
C GLU A 172 -6.64 -12.82 -14.70
N TRP A 173 -5.77 -12.03 -14.07
CA TRP A 173 -6.19 -10.90 -13.24
C TRP A 173 -7.04 -9.87 -14.00
N GLN A 174 -6.66 -9.52 -15.23
CA GLN A 174 -7.38 -8.51 -16.00
C GLN A 174 -8.81 -8.96 -16.33
N GLN A 175 -9.00 -10.26 -16.61
CA GLN A 175 -10.31 -10.84 -16.87
C GLN A 175 -11.16 -10.87 -15.59
N ASP A 176 -10.59 -11.32 -14.48
CA ASP A 176 -11.27 -11.38 -13.18
C ASP A 176 -11.67 -9.97 -12.70
N TRP A 177 -10.77 -9.00 -12.87
CA TRP A 177 -11.02 -7.61 -12.51
C TRP A 177 -12.10 -6.97 -13.37
N GLN A 178 -12.12 -7.25 -14.68
CA GLN A 178 -13.14 -6.78 -15.59
C GLN A 178 -14.52 -7.32 -15.22
N THR A 179 -14.63 -8.62 -14.96
CA THR A 179 -15.86 -9.28 -14.50
C THR A 179 -16.40 -8.60 -13.24
N ARG A 180 -15.53 -8.36 -12.24
CA ARG A 180 -15.90 -7.64 -11.01
C ARG A 180 -16.45 -6.23 -11.28
N LYS A 181 -15.84 -5.49 -12.22
CA LYS A 181 -16.31 -4.13 -12.56
C LYS A 181 -17.71 -4.16 -13.16
N GLU A 182 -17.98 -5.11 -14.06
CA GLU A 182 -19.29 -5.28 -14.69
C GLU A 182 -20.38 -5.64 -13.67
N GLU A 183 -20.12 -6.61 -12.79
CA GLU A 183 -21.01 -6.94 -11.67
C GLU A 183 -21.27 -5.73 -10.76
N THR A 184 -20.30 -4.83 -10.62
CA THR A 184 -20.43 -3.61 -9.83
C THR A 184 -21.37 -2.61 -10.46
N GLN A 185 -21.30 -2.43 -11.77
CA GLN A 185 -22.19 -1.55 -12.51
C GLN A 185 -23.64 -2.06 -12.48
N GLN A 186 -23.83 -3.38 -12.64
CA GLN A 186 -25.15 -4.00 -12.63
C GLN A 186 -25.85 -3.90 -11.27
N ARG A 187 -25.15 -4.13 -10.15
CA ARG A 187 -25.77 -4.12 -8.81
C ARG A 187 -26.07 -2.73 -8.24
N HIS A 188 -25.34 -1.69 -8.66
CA HIS A 188 -25.45 -0.36 -8.06
C HIS A 188 -26.15 0.68 -8.95
N GLY A 189 -26.74 0.26 -10.07
CA GLY A 189 -27.56 1.12 -10.93
C GLY A 189 -26.87 2.41 -11.35
N GLN A 190 -25.98 2.35 -12.35
CA GLN A 190 -25.39 3.46 -13.13
C GLN A 190 -24.80 4.71 -12.44
N LEU A 191 -24.99 4.93 -11.14
CA LEU A 191 -24.24 5.93 -10.40
C LEU A 191 -22.91 5.30 -10.07
N ILE A 192 -21.94 5.56 -10.94
CA ILE A 192 -20.52 5.56 -10.59
C ILE A 192 -20.46 6.34 -9.27
N LYS A 193 -20.39 5.62 -8.14
CA LYS A 193 -19.87 6.17 -6.90
C LYS A 193 -18.44 6.57 -7.27
N ASN A 194 -18.28 7.79 -7.80
CA ASN A 194 -17.05 8.53 -7.73
C ASN A 194 -16.75 8.54 -6.25
N SER A 195 -15.93 7.57 -5.88
CA SER A 195 -15.80 7.19 -4.50
C SER A 195 -15.02 8.33 -3.88
N ILE A 196 -15.65 9.08 -2.98
CA ILE A 196 -15.14 10.31 -2.33
C ILE A 196 -13.62 10.28 -2.10
N TRP A 197 -13.07 9.15 -1.64
CA TRP A 197 -11.63 8.97 -1.47
C TRP A 197 -10.76 9.23 -2.71
N ARG A 198 -11.24 8.95 -3.93
CA ARG A 198 -10.53 9.20 -5.19
C ARG A 198 -10.42 10.68 -5.44
N SER A 199 -11.52 11.41 -5.23
CA SER A 199 -11.54 12.88 -5.34
C SER A 199 -10.59 13.49 -4.31
N ASN A 200 -10.73 13.11 -3.04
CA ASN A 200 -9.85 13.58 -1.97
C ASN A 200 -8.36 13.28 -2.27
N LEU A 201 -8.06 12.08 -2.78
CA LEU A 201 -6.70 11.71 -3.12
C LEU A 201 -6.17 12.50 -4.32
N GLN A 202 -6.99 12.70 -5.36
CA GLN A 202 -6.61 13.47 -6.54
C GLN A 202 -6.33 14.93 -6.19
N GLU A 203 -7.18 15.54 -5.35
CA GLU A 203 -6.98 16.88 -4.81
C GLU A 203 -5.67 16.95 -4.03
N LYS A 204 -5.36 15.95 -3.19
CA LYS A 204 -4.11 15.92 -2.42
C LYS A 204 -2.87 15.80 -3.31
N ILE A 205 -2.93 14.98 -4.36
CA ILE A 205 -1.85 14.86 -5.35
C ILE A 205 -1.61 16.21 -6.03
N GLN A 206 -2.68 16.89 -6.45
CA GLN A 206 -2.59 18.21 -7.09
C GLN A 206 -2.05 19.29 -6.15
N GLU A 207 -2.44 19.25 -4.87
CA GLU A 207 -1.92 20.14 -3.83
C GLU A 207 -0.38 20.00 -3.71
N ILE A 208 0.10 18.76 -3.60
CA ILE A 208 1.53 18.46 -3.54
C ILE A 208 2.23 18.92 -4.82
N ASP A 209 1.72 18.57 -6.00
CA ASP A 209 2.34 18.95 -7.27
C ASP A 209 2.47 20.47 -7.43
N SER A 210 1.46 21.21 -6.96
CA SER A 210 1.46 22.68 -7.00
C SER A 210 2.52 23.28 -6.08
N GLN A 211 2.67 22.74 -4.86
CA GLN A 211 3.68 23.18 -3.89
C GLN A 211 5.10 23.06 -4.45
N TYR A 212 5.45 21.92 -5.06
CA TYR A 212 6.81 21.70 -5.58
C TYR A 212 7.07 22.33 -6.96
N SER A 213 6.03 22.60 -7.75
CA SER A 213 6.17 23.38 -9.00
C SER A 213 6.54 24.84 -8.72
N ASP A 214 5.96 25.42 -7.67
CA ASP A 214 6.22 26.80 -7.24
C ASP A 214 7.60 26.95 -6.55
N GLU A 215 8.06 25.93 -5.83
CA GLU A 215 9.40 25.92 -5.20
C GLU A 215 10.52 25.86 -6.24
N ASN A 216 10.44 24.94 -7.21
CA ASN A 216 11.42 24.85 -8.30
C ASN A 216 11.49 26.16 -9.10
N SER A 217 10.34 26.79 -9.35
CA SER A 217 10.25 28.08 -10.06
C SER A 217 10.88 29.26 -9.27
N LYS A 218 10.95 29.17 -7.94
CA LYS A 218 11.59 30.18 -7.07
C LYS A 218 13.10 29.95 -6.97
N GLU A 219 13.56 28.70 -6.89
CA GLU A 219 14.99 28.38 -6.88
C GLU A 219 15.69 28.75 -8.19
N GLU A 220 15.07 28.47 -9.35
CA GLU A 220 15.59 28.88 -10.66
C GLU A 220 15.73 30.41 -10.81
N LYS A 221 14.75 31.17 -10.28
CA LYS A 221 14.80 32.65 -10.31
C LYS A 221 15.88 33.24 -9.41
N ASN A 222 16.28 32.53 -8.35
CA ASN A 222 17.33 32.99 -7.43
C ASN A 222 18.73 32.60 -7.92
N THR A 223 18.87 31.47 -8.62
CA THR A 223 20.14 31.06 -9.25
C THR A 223 20.49 31.87 -10.49
N LEU A 224 19.51 32.37 -11.24
CA LEU A 224 19.73 33.30 -12.37
C LEU A 224 20.11 34.74 -11.96
N LYS A 225 20.05 35.06 -10.66
CA LYS A 225 20.36 36.39 -10.10
C LYS A 225 21.68 36.44 -9.32
N SER A 226 22.41 35.34 -9.21
CA SER A 226 23.75 35.27 -8.60
C SER A 226 24.82 35.16 -9.67
#